data_AF-A0AAN7Z6F1-F1
#
_entry.id   AF-A0AAN7Z6F1-F1
#
_cell.length_a   1.000
_cell.length_b   1.000
_cell.length_c   1.000
_cell.angle_alpha   90.00
_cell.angle_beta   90.00
_cell.angle_gamma   90.00
#
_symmetry.space_group_name_H-M   'P 1'
#
loop_
_entity.id
_entity.type
_entity.pdbx_description
1 polymer ?
#
loop_
_entity_poly.entity_id
_entity_poly.type
_entity_poly.pdbx_seq_one_letter_code
_entity_poly.pdbx_strand_id
1 'polypeptide(L)'
;MERVNGPYMAYPLLRDKYGITIQNSALPVVNIGGKDNPSYLPAEVCDVRPGQPARPRLSRLQGQKMIRFAVRPPAQNARSIVTSGRKLLGFEPTNAILNAFNTNIPQNFITVLGRVLGALPIKYSGAGVAIPRSGSWDLRSVKFATKADLPSWTYLRISL
;
A
#
# COMPACT_ATOMS: atom_id res chain seq x y z
N MET A 1 26.50 -38.15 13.38
CA MET A 1 26.11 -37.10 12.43
C MET A 1 27.29 -36.85 11.52
N GLU A 2 27.36 -37.58 10.41
CA GLU A 2 28.49 -37.50 9.48
C GLU A 2 28.31 -36.32 8.51
N ARG A 3 29.32 -35.47 8.45
CA ARG A 3 29.44 -34.40 7.44
C ARG A 3 29.94 -35.04 6.15
N VAL A 4 29.10 -35.06 5.12
CA VAL A 4 29.49 -35.45 3.77
C VAL A 4 29.70 -34.17 2.95
N ASN A 5 30.94 -33.96 2.52
CA ASN A 5 31.36 -32.82 1.70
C ASN A 5 30.79 -32.96 0.27
N GLY A 6 29.78 -32.14 -0.05
CA GLY A 6 29.27 -31.96 -1.42
C GLY A 6 27.99 -31.12 -1.40
N PRO A 7 27.67 -30.36 -2.46
CA PRO A 7 26.39 -29.63 -2.54
C PRO A 7 25.29 -30.69 -2.55
N TYR A 8 24.61 -30.83 -1.42
CA TYR A 8 23.50 -31.77 -1.26
C TYR A 8 22.49 -31.52 -2.39
N MET A 9 22.44 -32.41 -3.37
CA MET A 9 21.31 -32.48 -4.27
C MET A 9 20.11 -32.83 -3.39
N ALA A 10 19.24 -31.86 -3.15
CA ALA A 10 18.09 -32.02 -2.26
C ALA A 10 17.13 -33.12 -2.77
N TYR A 11 17.17 -33.42 -4.07
CA TYR A 11 16.24 -34.32 -4.75
C TYR A 11 16.25 -35.77 -4.23
N PRO A 12 17.38 -36.50 -4.17
CA PRO A 12 17.36 -37.88 -3.69
C PRO A 12 17.02 -37.95 -2.20
N LEU A 13 17.52 -37.00 -1.39
CA LEU A 13 17.19 -36.92 0.04
C LEU A 13 15.69 -36.69 0.28
N LEU A 14 15.04 -35.84 -0.52
CA LEU A 14 13.60 -35.58 -0.40
C LEU A 14 12.77 -36.82 -0.75
N ARG A 15 13.17 -37.54 -1.79
CA ARG A 15 12.50 -38.78 -2.19
C ARG A 15 12.72 -39.89 -1.16
N ASP A 16 13.97 -40.13 -0.78
CA ASP A 16 14.34 -41.28 0.04
C ASP A 16 13.89 -41.10 1.51
N LYS A 17 13.88 -39.86 2.03
CA LYS A 17 13.50 -39.58 3.42
C LYS A 17 12.04 -39.16 3.61
N TYR A 18 11.46 -38.43 2.66
CA TYR A 18 10.12 -37.86 2.80
C TYR A 18 9.12 -38.38 1.75
N GLY A 19 9.54 -39.26 0.82
CA GLY A 19 8.69 -39.78 -0.25
C GLY A 19 8.29 -38.73 -1.29
N ILE A 20 8.94 -37.55 -1.29
CA ILE A 20 8.58 -36.44 -2.17
C ILE A 20 9.36 -36.56 -3.48
N THR A 21 8.64 -36.76 -4.59
CA THR A 21 9.22 -36.75 -5.93
C THR A 21 8.99 -35.39 -6.56
N ILE A 22 10.08 -34.69 -6.88
CA ILE A 22 10.04 -33.41 -7.60
C ILE A 22 9.64 -33.68 -9.05
N GLN A 23 8.65 -32.92 -9.55
CA GLN A 23 8.09 -33.12 -10.88
C GLN A 23 8.78 -32.28 -11.95
N ASN A 24 9.25 -31.08 -11.60
CA ASN A 24 9.86 -30.13 -12.52
C ASN A 24 11.28 -29.75 -12.06
N SER A 25 12.25 -30.54 -12.53
CA SER A 25 13.67 -30.32 -12.27
C SER A 25 14.25 -29.05 -12.91
N ALA A 26 13.50 -28.35 -13.78
CA ALA A 26 13.93 -27.09 -14.38
C ALA A 26 13.72 -25.87 -13.45
N LEU A 27 12.96 -26.03 -12.36
CA LEU A 27 12.78 -24.97 -11.37
C LEU A 27 14.05 -24.75 -10.53
N PRO A 28 14.33 -23.50 -10.13
CA PRO A 28 15.49 -23.20 -9.29
C PRO A 28 15.33 -23.79 -7.88
N VAL A 29 16.47 -23.98 -7.23
CA VAL A 29 16.52 -24.23 -5.78
C VAL A 29 16.60 -22.92 -5.00
N VAL A 30 16.04 -22.91 -3.81
CA VAL A 30 16.00 -21.77 -2.89
C VAL A 30 16.99 -22.03 -1.74
N ASN A 31 17.89 -21.09 -1.48
CA ASN A 31 18.71 -21.13 -0.27
C ASN A 31 17.88 -20.67 0.93
N ILE A 32 17.62 -21.60 1.86
CA ILE A 32 16.91 -21.36 3.12
C ILE A 32 17.88 -21.19 4.31
N GLY A 33 19.18 -21.37 4.08
CA GLY A 33 20.23 -21.21 5.07
C GLY A 33 20.90 -19.83 5.03
N GLY A 34 22.00 -19.70 5.78
CA GLY A 34 22.85 -18.51 5.75
C GLY A 34 23.80 -18.50 4.55
N LYS A 35 24.51 -17.39 4.36
CA LYS A 35 25.55 -17.29 3.32
C LYS A 35 26.72 -18.25 3.59
N ASP A 36 27.16 -18.33 4.84
CA ASP A 36 28.31 -19.15 5.25
C ASP A 36 27.96 -20.63 5.49
N ASN A 37 26.67 -20.93 5.68
CA ASN A 37 26.17 -22.30 5.82
C ASN A 37 24.86 -22.45 5.02
N PRO A 38 24.96 -22.61 3.69
CA PRO A 38 23.79 -22.66 2.82
C PRO A 38 23.06 -23.99 2.94
N SER A 39 21.74 -23.95 2.76
CA SER A 39 20.89 -25.13 2.69
C SER A 39 19.86 -24.91 1.60
N TYR A 40 19.73 -25.86 0.67
CA TYR A 40 18.95 -25.68 -0.55
C TYR A 40 17.73 -26.59 -0.56
N LEU A 41 16.58 -26.04 -0.92
CA LEU A 41 15.36 -26.78 -1.20
C LEU A 41 14.83 -26.46 -2.60
N PRO A 42 14.26 -27.43 -3.33
CA PRO A 42 13.53 -27.14 -4.55
C PRO A 42 12.40 -26.15 -4.31
N ALA A 43 12.17 -25.22 -5.24
CA ALA A 43 11.07 -24.25 -5.10
C ALA A 43 9.69 -24.93 -4.92
N GLU A 44 9.50 -26.14 -5.44
CA GLU A 44 8.26 -26.93 -5.33
C GLU A 44 7.84 -27.26 -3.90
N VAL A 45 8.80 -27.36 -2.97
CA VAL A 45 8.52 -27.70 -1.57
C VAL A 45 8.54 -26.46 -0.66
N CYS A 46 8.66 -25.27 -1.23
CA CYS A 46 8.72 -24.00 -0.51
C CYS A 46 7.39 -23.24 -0.64
N ASP A 47 6.88 -22.73 0.48
CA ASP A 47 5.70 -21.87 0.50
C ASP A 47 6.00 -20.52 1.15
N VAL A 48 5.39 -19.45 0.63
CA VAL A 48 5.56 -18.11 1.16
C VAL A 48 4.61 -17.93 2.34
N ARG A 49 5.18 -17.90 3.55
CA ARG A 49 4.40 -17.73 4.78
C ARG A 49 3.57 -16.43 4.75
N PRO A 50 2.30 -16.47 5.19
CA PRO A 50 1.44 -15.29 5.21
C PRO A 50 1.96 -14.23 6.19
N GLY A 51 1.54 -12.97 6.00
CA GLY A 51 1.88 -11.86 6.90
C GLY A 51 3.23 -11.19 6.63
N GLN A 52 3.95 -11.59 5.59
CA GLN A 52 5.20 -10.95 5.18
C GLN A 52 4.91 -9.68 4.37
N PRO A 53 5.41 -8.49 4.77
CA PRO A 53 5.19 -7.27 4.02
C PRO A 53 5.99 -7.26 2.72
N ALA A 54 5.33 -6.88 1.61
CA ALA A 54 6.01 -6.63 0.35
C ALA A 54 6.89 -5.37 0.45
N ARG A 55 8.21 -5.55 0.31
CA ARG A 55 9.20 -4.46 0.33
C ARG A 55 9.55 -3.89 -1.06
N PRO A 56 9.56 -4.68 -2.14
CA PRO A 56 9.90 -4.16 -3.47
C PRO A 56 8.91 -3.10 -3.96
N ARG A 57 9.39 -2.20 -4.82
CA ARG A 57 8.53 -1.21 -5.47
C ARG A 57 7.49 -1.90 -6.35
N LEU A 58 6.23 -1.50 -6.19
CA LEU A 58 5.15 -1.99 -7.03
C LEU A 58 5.35 -1.52 -8.48
N SER A 59 5.07 -2.40 -9.45
CA SER A 59 4.93 -2.01 -10.85
C SER A 59 3.77 -1.02 -11.03
N ARG A 60 3.72 -0.30 -12.15
CA ARG A 60 2.64 0.66 -12.44
C ARG A 60 1.25 0.04 -12.31
N LEU A 61 1.06 -1.18 -12.83
CA LEU A 61 -0.22 -1.89 -12.77
C LEU A 61 -0.58 -2.32 -11.34
N GLN A 62 0.40 -2.84 -10.58
CA GLN A 62 0.19 -3.19 -9.17
C GLN A 62 -0.14 -1.94 -8.34
N GLY A 63 0.57 -0.83 -8.58
CA GLY A 63 0.31 0.45 -7.92
C GLY A 63 -1.08 0.99 -8.22
N GLN A 64 -1.54 0.93 -9.48
CA GLN A 64 -2.91 1.32 -9.84
C GLN A 64 -3.96 0.46 -9.13
N LYS A 65 -3.76 -0.86 -9.05
CA LYS A 65 -4.65 -1.76 -8.31
C LYS A 65 -4.66 -1.43 -6.81
N MET A 66 -3.50 -1.16 -6.22
CA MET A 66 -3.39 -0.74 -4.82
C MET A 66 -4.14 0.57 -4.56
N ILE A 67 -3.98 1.58 -5.41
CA ILE A 67 -4.70 2.86 -5.28
C ILE A 67 -6.21 2.64 -5.35
N ARG A 68 -6.70 1.87 -6.34
CA ARG A 68 -8.13 1.56 -6.47
C ARG A 68 -8.69 0.82 -5.26
N PHE A 69 -7.89 -0.03 -4.64
CA PHE A 69 -8.27 -0.73 -3.41
C PHE A 69 -8.28 0.19 -2.19
N ALA A 70 -7.26 1.04 -2.03
CA ALA A 70 -7.07 1.88 -0.85
C ALA A 70 -7.97 3.12 -0.84
N VAL A 71 -8.20 3.75 -2.00
CA VAL A 71 -8.98 4.98 -2.11
C VAL A 71 -10.46 4.65 -2.13
N ARG A 72 -11.11 4.79 -0.97
CA ARG A 72 -12.55 4.57 -0.77
C ARG A 72 -13.23 5.85 -0.28
N PRO A 73 -14.52 6.07 -0.60
CA PRO A 73 -15.28 7.19 -0.05
C PRO A 73 -15.28 7.22 1.48
N PRO A 74 -15.32 8.41 2.11
CA PRO A 74 -15.25 8.54 3.58
C PRO A 74 -16.26 7.67 4.34
N ALA A 75 -17.50 7.56 3.85
CA ALA A 75 -18.54 6.73 4.47
C ALA A 75 -18.17 5.22 4.50
N GLN A 76 -17.52 4.71 3.45
CA GLN A 76 -17.08 3.31 3.42
C GLN A 76 -15.89 3.08 4.36
N ASN A 77 -14.95 4.03 4.40
CA ASN A 77 -13.85 3.99 5.35
C ASN A 77 -14.36 3.98 6.80
N ALA A 78 -15.25 4.92 7.13
CA ALA A 78 -15.88 5.02 8.45
C ALA A 78 -16.55 3.70 8.86
N ARG A 79 -17.38 3.11 7.97
CA ARG A 79 -18.00 1.80 8.20
C ARG A 79 -16.99 0.70 8.44
N SER A 80 -15.91 0.63 7.66
CA SER A 80 -14.89 -0.41 7.82
C SER A 80 -14.10 -0.29 9.14
N ILE A 81 -13.90 0.92 9.63
CA ILE A 81 -13.21 1.18 10.90
C ILE A 81 -14.06 0.68 12.06
N VAL A 82 -15.36 1.02 12.09
CA VAL A 82 -16.26 0.62 13.18
C VAL A 82 -16.73 -0.83 13.10
N THR A 83 -16.59 -1.51 11.96
CA THR A 83 -16.94 -2.93 11.83
C THR A 83 -15.71 -3.84 11.89
N SER A 84 -14.99 -3.98 10.76
CA SER A 84 -13.84 -4.87 10.66
C SER A 84 -12.63 -4.39 11.47
N GLY A 85 -12.40 -3.08 11.53
CA GLY A 85 -11.25 -2.49 12.23
C GLY A 85 -11.24 -2.81 13.72
N ARG A 86 -12.39 -2.74 14.39
CA ARG A 86 -12.53 -3.10 15.81
C ARG A 86 -12.16 -4.55 16.10
N LYS A 87 -12.60 -5.47 15.24
CA LYS A 87 -12.27 -6.90 15.34
C LYS A 87 -10.78 -7.14 15.13
N LEU A 88 -10.22 -6.51 14.09
CA LEU A 88 -8.79 -6.62 13.76
C LEU A 88 -7.89 -6.13 14.90
N LEU A 89 -8.30 -5.07 15.61
CA LEU A 89 -7.55 -4.49 16.72
C LEU A 89 -7.79 -5.18 18.07
N GLY A 90 -8.65 -6.21 18.12
CA GLY A 90 -8.97 -6.92 19.37
C GLY A 90 -9.83 -6.10 20.34
N PHE A 91 -10.60 -5.13 19.83
CA PHE A 91 -11.55 -4.35 20.62
C PHE A 91 -12.92 -5.05 20.71
N GLU A 92 -13.16 -6.05 19.85
CA GLU A 92 -14.42 -6.78 19.78
C GLU A 92 -14.20 -8.25 19.34
N PRO A 93 -14.37 -9.24 20.24
CA PRO A 93 -14.55 -9.07 21.69
C PRO A 93 -13.32 -8.38 22.30
N THR A 94 -13.54 -7.61 23.37
CA THR A 94 -12.45 -6.88 24.04
C THR A 94 -11.41 -7.86 24.58
N ASN A 95 -10.15 -7.64 24.22
CA ASN A 95 -9.08 -8.55 24.63
C ASN A 95 -8.88 -8.53 26.17
N ALA A 96 -8.29 -9.62 26.69
CA ALA A 96 -8.10 -9.80 28.13
C ALA A 96 -7.23 -8.69 28.77
N ILE A 97 -6.29 -8.13 28.01
CA ILE A 97 -5.39 -7.07 28.49
C ILE A 97 -6.19 -5.79 28.76
N LEU A 98 -7.00 -5.33 27.80
CA LEU A 98 -7.84 -4.14 27.94
C LEU A 98 -8.82 -4.30 29.11
N ASN A 99 -9.38 -5.49 29.29
CA ASN A 99 -10.23 -5.80 30.44
C ASN A 99 -9.46 -5.70 31.77
N ALA A 100 -8.24 -6.23 31.84
CA ALA A 100 -7.40 -6.14 33.04
C ALA A 100 -7.04 -4.69 33.42
N PHE A 101 -6.92 -3.80 32.43
CA PHE A 101 -6.72 -2.36 32.63
C PHE A 101 -8.03 -1.57 32.78
N ASN A 102 -9.19 -2.23 32.89
CA ASN A 102 -10.51 -1.59 32.93
C ASN A 102 -10.72 -0.55 31.81
N THR A 103 -10.17 -0.82 30.63
CA THR A 103 -10.22 0.09 29.48
C THR A 103 -11.42 -0.27 28.59
N ASN A 104 -12.38 0.65 28.49
CA ASN A 104 -13.53 0.50 27.61
C ASN A 104 -13.40 1.44 26.39
N ILE A 105 -13.53 0.87 25.18
CA ILE A 105 -13.37 1.61 23.92
C ILE A 105 -14.75 1.74 23.24
N PRO A 106 -15.30 2.96 23.11
CA PRO A 106 -16.58 3.20 22.45
C PRO A 106 -16.66 2.58 21.04
N GLN A 107 -17.84 2.10 20.67
CA GLN A 107 -18.07 1.44 19.37
C GLN A 107 -18.10 2.41 18.19
N ASN A 108 -18.52 3.64 18.44
CA ASN A 108 -18.76 4.64 17.41
C ASN A 108 -17.74 5.77 17.46
N PHE A 109 -17.60 6.50 16.35
CA PHE A 109 -16.80 7.72 16.32
C PHE A 109 -17.34 8.75 17.31
N ILE A 110 -16.43 9.57 17.85
CA ILE A 110 -16.81 10.80 18.54
C ILE A 110 -17.53 11.73 17.56
N THR A 111 -18.54 12.44 18.04
CA THR A 111 -19.26 13.45 17.26
C THR A 111 -18.79 14.83 17.69
N VAL A 112 -18.46 15.67 16.72
CA VAL A 112 -18.01 17.04 16.95
C VAL A 112 -18.84 18.00 16.08
N LEU A 113 -19.14 19.18 16.60
CA LEU A 113 -19.81 20.23 15.83
C LEU A 113 -18.82 20.87 14.87
N GLY A 114 -19.09 20.71 13.57
CA GLY A 114 -18.33 21.36 12.50
C GLY A 114 -19.02 22.63 12.02
N ARG A 115 -18.25 23.57 11.48
CA ARG A 115 -18.76 24.73 10.74
C ARG A 115 -18.08 24.82 9.38
N VAL A 116 -18.85 25.14 8.34
CA VAL A 116 -18.33 25.41 7.00
C VAL A 116 -18.25 26.91 6.82
N LEU A 117 -17.05 27.42 6.56
CA LEU A 117 -16.85 28.84 6.29
C LEU A 117 -17.28 29.16 4.85
N GLY A 118 -17.88 30.34 4.67
CA GLY A 118 -18.19 30.85 3.34
C GLY A 118 -16.91 31.02 2.51
N ALA A 119 -16.98 30.67 1.23
CA ALA A 119 -15.87 30.88 0.31
C ALA A 119 -15.65 32.39 0.10
N LEU A 120 -14.38 32.82 0.13
CA LEU A 120 -14.02 34.19 -0.19
C LEU A 120 -13.80 34.36 -1.70
N PRO A 121 -14.27 35.47 -2.32
CA PRO A 121 -14.00 35.76 -3.71
C PRO A 121 -12.50 35.98 -3.97
N ILE A 122 -12.00 35.44 -5.07
CA ILE A 122 -10.61 35.58 -5.49
C ILE A 122 -10.54 36.66 -6.56
N LYS A 123 -9.76 37.71 -6.28
CA LYS A 123 -9.58 38.84 -7.20
C LYS A 123 -8.51 38.53 -8.25
N TYR A 124 -8.82 38.88 -9.49
CA TYR A 124 -7.94 38.82 -10.65
C TYR A 124 -7.76 40.24 -11.22
N SER A 125 -7.02 40.39 -12.33
CA SER A 125 -6.79 41.73 -12.89
C SER A 125 -8.09 42.41 -13.30
N GLY A 126 -8.16 43.74 -13.13
CA GLY A 126 -9.35 44.53 -13.47
C GLY A 126 -10.55 44.13 -12.62
N ALA A 127 -11.70 43.86 -13.26
CA ALA A 127 -12.93 43.42 -12.61
C ALA A 127 -13.07 41.88 -12.53
N GLY A 128 -12.02 41.13 -12.86
CA GLY A 128 -12.07 39.66 -12.83
C GLY A 128 -12.21 39.13 -11.40
N VAL A 129 -13.21 38.28 -11.15
CA VAL A 129 -13.44 37.63 -9.85
C VAL A 129 -13.82 36.17 -10.07
N ALA A 130 -13.19 35.27 -9.31
CA ALA A 130 -13.59 33.87 -9.22
C ALA A 130 -14.19 33.58 -7.84
N ILE A 131 -15.29 32.83 -7.81
CA ILE A 131 -15.94 32.40 -6.57
C ILE A 131 -15.71 30.89 -6.43
N PRO A 132 -14.91 30.45 -5.44
CA PRO A 132 -14.70 29.03 -5.20
C PRO A 132 -15.99 28.29 -4.87
N ARG A 133 -16.13 27.09 -5.42
CA ARG A 133 -17.22 26.15 -5.11
C ARG A 133 -16.60 24.86 -4.61
N SER A 134 -17.02 24.40 -3.44
CA SER A 134 -16.50 23.18 -2.80
C SER A 134 -14.96 23.16 -2.72
N GLY A 135 -14.33 24.31 -2.45
CA GLY A 135 -12.89 24.44 -2.34
C GLY A 135 -12.12 24.53 -3.66
N SER A 136 -12.78 24.59 -4.81
CA SER A 136 -12.13 24.72 -6.12
C SER A 136 -12.69 25.86 -6.96
N TRP A 137 -11.86 26.39 -7.85
CA TRP A 137 -12.23 27.33 -8.90
C TRP A 137 -11.30 27.10 -10.10
N ASP A 138 -11.62 27.70 -11.24
CA ASP A 138 -10.77 27.67 -12.42
C ASP A 138 -10.51 29.08 -12.94
N LEU A 139 -9.66 29.17 -13.96
CA LEU A 139 -9.20 30.43 -14.55
C LEU A 139 -10.05 30.87 -15.75
N ARG A 140 -11.24 30.30 -15.96
CA ARG A 140 -12.09 30.70 -17.09
C ARG A 140 -12.51 32.16 -16.92
N SER A 141 -12.37 32.92 -17.99
CA SER A 141 -12.80 34.32 -18.07
C SER A 141 -12.10 35.29 -17.09
N VAL A 142 -10.96 34.91 -16.51
CA VAL A 142 -10.12 35.78 -15.67
C VAL A 142 -8.70 35.86 -16.22
N LYS A 143 -7.98 36.93 -15.86
CA LYS A 143 -6.57 37.16 -16.22
C LYS A 143 -5.75 37.36 -14.96
N PHE A 144 -4.51 36.88 -14.94
CA PHE A 144 -3.63 37.00 -13.76
C PHE A 144 -3.53 38.45 -13.27
N ALA A 145 -3.61 38.64 -11.95
CA ALA A 145 -3.55 39.96 -11.31
C ALA A 145 -2.26 40.72 -11.67
N THR A 146 -1.14 39.99 -11.68
CA THR A 146 0.15 40.45 -12.18
C THR A 146 0.54 39.60 -13.39
N LYS A 147 0.98 40.25 -14.46
CA LYS A 147 1.47 39.59 -15.67
C LYS A 147 2.93 39.93 -15.90
N ALA A 148 3.63 39.02 -16.54
CA ALA A 148 4.95 39.27 -17.11
C ALA A 148 4.85 39.14 -18.63
N ASP A 149 5.63 39.93 -19.34
CA ASP A 149 5.75 39.80 -20.79
C ASP A 149 6.73 38.67 -21.11
N LEU A 150 6.37 37.81 -22.06
CA LEU A 150 7.20 36.71 -22.53
C LEU A 150 7.73 37.07 -23.94
N PRO A 151 8.92 37.67 -24.07
CA PRO A 151 9.38 38.24 -25.33
C PRO A 151 9.70 37.17 -26.39
N SER A 152 10.61 36.24 -26.08
CA SER A 152 10.94 35.11 -26.96
C SER A 152 11.00 33.81 -26.16
N TRP A 153 10.41 32.76 -26.73
CA TRP A 153 10.48 31.40 -26.19
C TRP A 153 10.64 30.43 -27.35
N THR A 154 11.29 29.30 -27.09
CA THR A 154 11.47 28.22 -28.07
C THR A 154 11.11 26.89 -27.41
N TYR A 155 10.85 25.87 -28.22
CA TYR A 155 10.59 24.52 -27.75
C TYR A 155 11.38 23.51 -28.57
N LEU A 156 11.76 22.41 -27.91
CA LEU A 156 12.32 21.25 -28.58
C LEU A 156 11.30 20.12 -28.50
N ARG A 157 10.80 19.70 -29.66
CA ARG A 157 9.96 18.51 -29.76
C ARG A 157 10.81 17.30 -30.03
N ILE A 158 10.96 16.46 -29.02
CA ILE A 158 11.59 15.14 -29.16
C ILE A 158 10.46 14.12 -29.36
N SER A 159 10.47 13.42 -30.49
CA SER A 159 9.59 12.29 -30.78
C SER A 159 10.44 11.06 -31.08
N LEU A 160 10.07 9.92 -30.50
CA LEU A 160 10.64 8.59 -30.76
C LEU A 160 9.90 7.92 -31.92
#